data_AF-A0A933P1Y2-F1
#
_entry.id   AF-A0A933P1Y2-F1
#
_cell.length_a   1.000
_cell.length_b   1.000
_cell.length_c   1.000
_cell.angle_alpha   90.00
_cell.angle_beta   90.00
_cell.angle_gamma   90.00
#
_symmetry.space_group_name_H-M   'P 1'
#
loop_
_entity.id
_entity.type
_entity.pdbx_description
1 polymer ?
#
loop_
_entity_poly.entity_id
_entity_poly.type
_entity_poly.pdbx_seq_one_letter_code
_entity_poly.pdbx_strand_id
1 'polypeptide(L)'
;MQLADFLSNILSTHGKIIKHLEHDFGEQTLLKILENLEMALTNRPPPSLETKQFTFLAPSFPTNPYSSPRFAIEKLKSTVAELHLSNTLEFYLLSYPFYRAFIESPIALNANIANKNTNNIDKLASYALLFAKDWIIKLPISQNKIPELLKLSETYWLRFRWHMLRQFKINPLVIIYSNTNTITVPSSSHQQKR
;
A
#
# COMPACT_ATOMS: atom_id res chain seq x y z
N MET A 1 -5.31 0.65 15.46
CA MET A 1 -5.29 -0.34 14.37
C MET A 1 -3.95 -1.05 14.40
N GLN A 2 -3.96 -2.38 14.29
CA GLN A 2 -2.72 -3.16 14.27
C GLN A 2 -2.08 -3.09 12.87
N LEU A 3 -0.77 -3.28 12.78
CA LEU A 3 -0.05 -3.33 11.52
C LEU A 3 -0.59 -4.45 10.62
N ALA A 4 -0.90 -5.63 11.17
CA ALA A 4 -1.54 -6.71 10.42
C ALA A 4 -2.89 -6.31 9.81
N ASP A 5 -3.70 -5.50 10.49
CA ASP A 5 -4.96 -4.98 9.92
C ASP A 5 -4.69 -4.09 8.71
N PHE A 6 -3.72 -3.19 8.83
CA PHE A 6 -3.31 -2.30 7.75
C PHE A 6 -2.86 -3.11 6.54
N LEU A 7 -1.92 -4.04 6.75
CA LEU A 7 -1.35 -4.89 5.72
C LEU A 7 -2.42 -5.77 5.07
N SER A 8 -3.35 -6.34 5.84
CA SER A 8 -4.48 -7.10 5.29
C SER A 8 -5.33 -6.26 4.34
N ASN A 9 -5.62 -5.01 4.72
CA ASN A 9 -6.44 -4.12 3.89
C ASN A 9 -5.76 -3.75 2.57
N ILE A 10 -4.47 -3.39 2.60
CA ILE A 10 -3.76 -3.08 1.36
C ILE A 10 -3.52 -4.35 0.52
N LEU A 11 -3.28 -5.50 1.15
CA LEU A 11 -3.13 -6.80 0.48
C LEU A 11 -4.41 -7.19 -0.25
N SER A 12 -5.57 -7.08 0.40
CA SER A 12 -6.88 -7.32 -0.23
C SER A 12 -7.11 -6.40 -1.44
N THR A 13 -6.69 -5.14 -1.32
CA THR A 13 -6.78 -4.14 -2.40
C THR A 13 -5.90 -4.51 -3.59
N HIS A 14 -4.66 -4.93 -3.34
CA HIS A 14 -3.69 -5.30 -4.36
C HIS A 14 -4.06 -6.65 -5.01
N GLY A 15 -4.55 -7.60 -4.22
CA GLY A 15 -5.09 -8.88 -4.70
C GLY A 15 -6.25 -8.73 -5.67
N LYS A 16 -7.14 -7.75 -5.46
CA LYS A 16 -8.21 -7.42 -6.43
C LYS A 16 -7.66 -6.92 -7.77
N ILE A 17 -6.55 -6.20 -7.74
CA ILE A 17 -5.87 -5.74 -8.96
C ILE A 17 -5.23 -6.94 -9.66
N ILE A 18 -4.56 -7.83 -8.92
CA ILE A 18 -4.00 -9.08 -9.48
C ILE A 18 -5.10 -9.94 -10.11
N LYS A 19 -6.25 -10.13 -9.45
CA LYS A 19 -7.40 -10.83 -10.05
C LYS A 19 -7.88 -10.23 -11.35
N HIS A 20 -7.92 -8.91 -11.41
CA HIS A 20 -8.34 -8.22 -12.62
C HIS A 20 -7.34 -8.46 -13.75
N LEU A 21 -6.04 -8.40 -13.45
CA LEU A 21 -4.99 -8.76 -14.40
C LEU A 21 -5.07 -10.24 -14.83
N GLU A 22 -5.36 -11.14 -13.90
CA GLU A 22 -5.52 -12.56 -14.17
C GLU A 22 -6.67 -12.80 -15.14
N HIS A 23 -7.80 -12.12 -14.92
CA HIS A 23 -8.94 -12.15 -15.82
C HIS A 23 -8.58 -11.62 -17.23
N ASP A 24 -7.81 -10.53 -17.32
CA ASP A 24 -7.51 -9.87 -18.59
C ASP A 24 -6.42 -10.56 -19.44
N PHE A 25 -5.46 -11.21 -18.79
CA PHE A 25 -4.29 -11.79 -19.45
C PHE A 25 -4.25 -13.33 -19.38
N GLY A 26 -5.04 -13.93 -18.49
CA GLY A 26 -4.89 -15.32 -18.07
C GLY A 26 -3.71 -15.50 -17.12
N GLU A 27 -3.81 -16.52 -16.26
CA GLU A 27 -2.80 -16.80 -15.21
C GLU A 27 -1.38 -16.94 -15.79
N GLN A 28 -1.19 -17.76 -16.84
CA GLN A 28 0.13 -18.05 -17.39
C GLN A 28 0.84 -16.81 -17.96
N THR A 29 0.08 -15.91 -18.59
CA THR A 29 0.63 -14.65 -19.10
C THR A 29 0.95 -13.71 -17.95
N LEU A 30 0.06 -13.63 -16.96
CA LEU A 30 0.27 -12.81 -15.77
C LEU A 30 1.53 -13.24 -15.01
N LEU A 31 1.76 -14.53 -14.83
CA LEU A 31 2.97 -15.04 -14.17
C LEU A 31 4.24 -14.56 -14.88
N LYS A 32 4.31 -14.65 -16.20
CA LYS A 32 5.45 -14.13 -16.98
C LYS A 32 5.63 -12.62 -16.83
N ILE A 33 4.52 -11.86 -16.77
CA ILE A 33 4.56 -10.41 -16.53
C ILE A 33 5.15 -10.13 -15.14
N LEU A 34 4.73 -10.87 -14.11
CA LEU A 34 5.18 -10.71 -12.73
C LEU A 34 6.64 -11.13 -12.55
N GLU A 35 7.08 -12.23 -13.17
CA GLU A 35 8.48 -12.66 -13.21
C GLU A 35 9.39 -11.59 -13.83
N ASN A 36 9.00 -11.05 -14.98
CA ASN A 36 9.75 -9.99 -15.65
C ASN A 36 9.81 -8.71 -14.81
N LEU A 37 8.70 -8.37 -14.14
CA LEU A 37 8.66 -7.24 -13.22
C LEU A 37 9.58 -7.47 -12.03
N GLU A 38 9.58 -8.65 -11.42
CA GLU A 38 10.46 -8.98 -10.30
C GLU A 38 11.93 -8.87 -10.71
N MET A 39 12.31 -9.42 -11.88
CA MET A 39 13.66 -9.28 -12.43
C MET A 39 14.06 -7.79 -12.56
N ALA A 40 13.16 -6.95 -13.07
CA ALA A 40 13.39 -5.51 -13.20
C ALA A 40 13.47 -4.78 -11.84
N LEU A 41 12.82 -5.30 -10.80
CA LEU A 41 12.79 -4.75 -9.45
C LEU A 41 13.89 -5.27 -8.53
N THR A 42 14.60 -6.35 -8.89
CA THR A 42 15.67 -6.99 -8.09
C THR A 42 16.74 -6.01 -7.60
N ASN A 43 17.06 -4.98 -8.38
CA ASN A 43 18.08 -3.98 -8.05
C ASN A 43 17.55 -2.78 -7.26
N ARG A 44 16.26 -2.78 -6.90
CA ARG A 44 15.66 -1.65 -6.19
C ARG A 44 15.82 -1.84 -4.69
N PRO A 45 16.23 -0.80 -3.95
CA PRO A 45 16.19 -0.88 -2.50
C PRO A 45 14.75 -1.15 -2.04
N PRO A 46 14.56 -2.00 -1.01
CA PRO A 46 13.25 -2.18 -0.40
C PRO A 46 12.72 -0.83 0.12
N PRO A 47 11.39 -0.70 0.31
CA PRO A 47 10.83 0.48 0.94
C PRO A 47 11.57 0.77 2.26
N SER A 48 12.10 1.99 2.39
CA SER A 48 12.83 2.41 3.57
C SER A 48 11.82 2.56 4.72
N LEU A 49 11.67 1.53 5.56
CA LEU A 49 10.88 1.61 6.78
C LEU A 49 11.61 2.36 7.89
N GLU A 50 12.44 3.36 7.53
CA GLU A 50 13.24 4.11 8.49
C GLU A 50 12.37 4.52 9.67
N THR A 51 12.79 4.11 10.86
CA THR A 51 12.09 4.29 12.14
C THR A 51 11.75 5.74 12.47
N LYS A 52 12.27 6.70 11.69
CA LYS A 52 11.95 8.13 11.74
C LYS A 52 10.69 8.52 10.97
N GLN A 53 10.25 7.74 9.98
CA GLN A 53 9.10 8.09 9.11
C GLN A 53 7.76 7.64 9.67
N PHE A 54 7.72 6.47 10.31
CA PHE A 54 6.50 5.87 10.85
C PHE A 54 6.70 5.43 12.30
N THR A 55 5.72 5.73 13.15
CA THR A 55 5.76 5.33 14.56
C THR A 55 4.86 4.11 14.81
N PHE A 56 5.45 3.05 15.34
CA PHE A 56 4.74 1.84 15.78
C PHE A 56 4.87 1.71 17.28
N LEU A 57 3.74 1.48 17.96
CA LEU A 57 3.69 1.24 19.39
C LEU A 57 3.79 -0.27 19.62
N ALA A 58 4.57 -0.66 20.64
CA ALA A 58 4.66 -2.05 21.07
C ALA A 58 3.25 -2.64 21.29
N PRO A 59 3.06 -3.95 21.03
CA PRO A 59 1.79 -4.59 21.24
C PRO A 59 1.35 -4.42 22.69
N SER A 60 0.07 -4.10 22.89
CA SER A 60 -0.53 -4.00 24.21
C SER A 60 -0.78 -5.42 24.74
N PHE A 61 0.12 -5.98 25.56
CA PHE A 61 -0.13 -7.24 26.29
C PHE A 61 -0.65 -6.95 27.71
N PRO A 62 -1.61 -7.71 28.30
CA PRO A 62 -2.56 -8.66 27.74
C PRO A 62 -4.02 -8.36 28.18
N THR A 63 -4.88 -7.89 27.28
CA THR A 63 -6.35 -7.92 27.48
C THR A 63 -7.11 -8.56 26.32
N ASN A 64 -6.44 -8.83 25.19
CA ASN A 64 -7.07 -9.36 24.00
C ASN A 64 -6.28 -10.56 23.42
N PRO A 65 -6.85 -11.79 23.42
CA PRO A 65 -6.21 -12.97 22.82
C PRO A 65 -6.00 -12.84 21.31
N TYR A 66 -6.75 -11.98 20.63
CA TYR A 66 -6.62 -11.67 19.20
C TYR A 66 -5.44 -10.74 18.88
N SER A 67 -4.67 -10.30 19.88
CA SER A 67 -3.51 -9.40 19.67
C SER A 67 -2.15 -10.11 19.70
N SER A 68 -2.13 -11.44 19.62
CA SER A 68 -0.89 -12.22 19.58
C SER A 68 -0.19 -12.14 18.21
N PRO A 69 1.15 -12.32 18.13
CA PRO A 69 1.87 -12.40 16.86
C PRO A 69 1.34 -13.51 15.94
N ARG A 70 0.94 -14.66 16.51
CA ARG A 70 0.33 -15.77 15.76
C ARG A 70 -0.96 -15.33 15.06
N PHE A 71 -1.84 -14.61 15.76
CA PHE A 71 -3.09 -14.13 15.16
C PHE A 71 -2.84 -13.13 14.04
N ALA A 72 -1.84 -12.25 14.18
CA ALA A 72 -1.43 -11.32 13.14
C ALA A 72 -0.98 -12.05 11.86
N ILE A 73 -0.20 -13.13 11.99
CA ILE A 73 0.23 -13.97 10.85
C ILE A 73 -0.96 -14.69 10.22
N GLU A 74 -1.79 -15.35 11.02
CA GLU A 74 -2.96 -16.09 10.53
C GLU A 74 -3.95 -15.17 9.81
N LYS A 75 -4.10 -13.91 10.27
CA LYS A 75 -4.91 -12.90 9.59
C LYS A 75 -4.40 -12.55 8.20
N LEU A 76 -3.08 -12.40 8.03
CA LEU A 76 -2.50 -12.14 6.70
C LEU A 76 -2.74 -13.33 5.78
N LYS A 77 -2.53 -14.57 6.27
CA LYS A 77 -2.81 -15.79 5.51
C LYS A 77 -4.28 -15.91 5.12
N SER A 78 -5.20 -15.66 6.06
CA SER A 78 -6.64 -15.75 5.77
C SER A 78 -7.05 -14.71 4.74
N THR A 79 -6.51 -13.49 4.82
CA THR A 79 -6.78 -12.44 3.84
C THR A 79 -6.30 -12.83 2.44
N VAL A 80 -5.14 -13.48 2.33
CA VAL A 80 -4.64 -14.00 1.05
C VAL A 80 -5.55 -15.11 0.53
N ALA A 81 -5.92 -16.07 1.38
CA ALA A 81 -6.77 -17.21 0.99
C ALA A 81 -8.17 -16.77 0.53
N GLU A 82 -8.75 -15.73 1.13
CA GLU A 82 -10.02 -15.11 0.70
C GLU A 82 -9.94 -14.49 -0.70
N LEU A 83 -8.73 -14.22 -1.20
CA LEU A 83 -8.54 -13.81 -2.57
C LEU A 83 -8.68 -14.97 -3.54
N HIS A 84 -8.72 -16.25 -3.17
CA HIS A 84 -8.89 -17.35 -4.15
C HIS A 84 -7.94 -17.22 -5.37
N LEU A 85 -6.70 -16.80 -5.15
CA LEU A 85 -5.67 -16.76 -6.19
C LEU A 85 -5.05 -18.16 -6.29
N SER A 86 -4.38 -18.46 -7.41
CA SER A 86 -3.52 -19.65 -7.43
C SER A 86 -2.35 -19.48 -6.44
N ASN A 87 -1.83 -20.58 -5.90
CA ASN A 87 -0.71 -20.55 -4.95
C ASN A 87 0.49 -19.74 -5.47
N THR A 88 0.72 -19.78 -6.79
CA THR A 88 1.81 -19.01 -7.42
C THR A 88 1.52 -17.51 -7.43
N LEU A 89 0.29 -17.10 -7.72
CA LEU A 89 -0.10 -15.69 -7.66
C LEU A 89 -0.14 -15.17 -6.21
N GLU A 90 -0.53 -16.00 -5.25
CA GLU A 90 -0.41 -15.69 -3.81
C GLU A 90 1.05 -15.43 -3.42
N PHE A 91 1.97 -16.27 -3.90
CA PHE A 91 3.40 -16.08 -3.70
C PHE A 91 3.87 -14.73 -4.27
N TYR A 92 3.56 -14.40 -5.52
CA TYR A 92 3.95 -13.11 -6.11
C TYR A 92 3.33 -11.92 -5.37
N LEU A 93 2.09 -12.03 -4.92
CA LEU A 93 1.44 -10.98 -4.12
C LEU A 93 2.20 -10.75 -2.81
N LEU A 94 2.55 -11.82 -2.08
CA LEU A 94 3.26 -11.72 -0.80
C LEU A 94 4.74 -11.31 -0.97
N SER A 95 5.35 -11.69 -2.09
CA SER A 95 6.73 -11.33 -2.45
C SER A 95 6.88 -9.86 -2.87
N TYR A 96 5.79 -9.13 -3.02
CA TYR A 96 5.81 -7.71 -3.35
C TYR A 96 6.66 -6.91 -2.32
N PRO A 97 7.64 -6.09 -2.75
CA PRO A 97 8.62 -5.46 -1.87
C PRO A 97 8.02 -4.66 -0.70
N PHE A 98 6.85 -4.05 -0.89
CA PHE A 98 6.17 -3.33 0.18
C PHE A 98 5.82 -4.24 1.36
N TYR A 99 5.25 -5.43 1.12
CA TYR A 99 4.87 -6.34 2.20
C TYR A 99 6.09 -7.01 2.82
N ARG A 100 7.03 -7.44 1.97
CA ARG A 100 8.30 -8.02 2.42
C ARG A 100 9.03 -7.09 3.38
N ALA A 101 9.08 -5.79 3.08
CA ALA A 101 9.72 -4.82 3.98
C ALA A 101 9.14 -4.89 5.41
N PHE A 102 7.82 -5.01 5.58
CA PHE A 102 7.22 -5.14 6.92
C PHE A 102 7.41 -6.53 7.52
N ILE A 103 7.24 -7.58 6.73
CA ILE A 103 7.35 -8.98 7.17
C ILE A 103 8.78 -9.30 7.63
N GLU A 104 9.78 -8.76 6.94
CA GLU A 104 11.21 -8.97 7.20
C GLU A 104 11.77 -7.94 8.19
N SER A 105 11.00 -6.90 8.55
CA SER A 105 11.44 -5.90 9.53
C SER A 105 11.39 -6.43 10.96
N PRO A 106 12.14 -5.81 11.90
CA PRO A 106 11.99 -6.10 13.34
C PRO A 106 10.65 -5.58 13.93
N ILE A 107 9.77 -4.96 13.13
CA ILE A 107 8.50 -4.42 13.61
C ILE A 107 7.52 -5.58 13.77
N ALA A 108 7.01 -5.77 14.99
CA ALA A 108 6.03 -6.82 15.25
C ALA A 108 4.73 -6.58 14.45
N LEU A 109 4.23 -7.59 13.73
CA LEU A 109 3.00 -7.48 12.94
C LEU A 109 1.76 -7.15 13.79
N ASN A 110 1.77 -7.49 15.07
CA ASN A 110 0.73 -7.14 16.03
C ASN A 110 0.94 -5.77 16.71
N ALA A 111 1.97 -5.00 16.31
CA ALA A 111 2.19 -3.64 16.78
C ALA A 111 1.04 -2.71 16.38
N ASN A 112 0.80 -1.68 17.18
CA ASN A 112 -0.21 -0.68 16.88
C ASN A 112 0.40 0.47 16.08
N ILE A 113 -0.29 0.92 15.03
CA ILE A 113 0.11 2.14 14.31
C ILE A 113 -0.23 3.33 15.21
N ALA A 114 0.78 4.12 15.59
CA ALA A 114 0.57 5.30 16.43
C ALA A 114 -0.18 6.38 15.65
N ASN A 115 -1.16 7.06 16.25
CA ASN A 115 -1.85 8.20 15.63
C ASN A 115 -1.88 9.45 16.52
N LYS A 116 -0.99 9.54 17.52
CA LYS A 116 -0.85 10.77 18.31
C LYS A 116 -0.12 11.82 17.46
N ASN A 117 -0.83 12.91 17.14
CA ASN A 117 -0.34 14.18 16.58
C ASN A 117 0.28 14.19 15.16
N THR A 118 0.38 13.07 14.41
CA THR A 118 1.21 13.03 13.19
C THR A 118 0.56 12.53 11.89
N ASN A 119 -0.76 12.31 11.82
CA ASN A 119 -1.44 11.73 10.64
C ASN A 119 -0.69 10.50 10.07
N ASN A 120 -0.06 9.72 10.95
CA ASN A 120 0.84 8.64 10.59
C ASN A 120 0.16 7.58 9.72
N ILE A 121 -1.15 7.33 9.95
CA ILE A 121 -1.93 6.43 9.12
C ILE A 121 -2.13 6.95 7.69
N ASP A 122 -2.36 8.25 7.50
CA ASP A 122 -2.53 8.82 6.16
C ASP A 122 -1.20 8.82 5.40
N LYS A 123 -0.09 9.11 6.09
CA LYS A 123 1.26 8.98 5.53
C LYS A 123 1.55 7.54 5.12
N LEU A 124 1.28 6.58 6.00
CA LEU A 124 1.53 5.17 5.73
C LEU A 124 0.64 4.65 4.59
N ALA A 125 -0.65 5.03 4.56
CA ALA A 125 -1.56 4.71 3.47
C ALA A 125 -1.07 5.33 2.14
N SER A 126 -0.67 6.60 2.14
CA SER A 126 -0.14 7.28 0.95
C SER A 126 1.16 6.63 0.46
N TYR A 127 2.04 6.23 1.37
CA TYR A 127 3.27 5.51 1.06
C TYR A 127 2.98 4.15 0.43
N ALA A 128 2.04 3.37 0.98
CA ALA A 128 1.61 2.10 0.40
C ALA A 128 1.04 2.28 -1.02
N LEU A 129 0.20 3.29 -1.22
CA LEU A 129 -0.40 3.60 -2.51
C LEU A 129 0.62 4.09 -3.54
N LEU A 130 1.63 4.86 -3.11
CA LEU A 130 2.73 5.28 -3.98
C LEU A 130 3.47 4.07 -4.54
N PHE A 131 3.81 3.10 -3.69
CA PHE A 131 4.43 1.86 -4.11
C PHE A 131 3.51 1.08 -5.06
N ALA A 132 2.23 0.89 -4.71
CA ALA A 132 1.28 0.17 -5.57
C ALA A 132 1.09 0.83 -6.95
N LYS A 133 1.04 2.17 -7.01
CA LYS A 133 1.00 2.95 -8.26
C LYS A 133 2.23 2.72 -9.12
N ASP A 134 3.40 2.83 -8.50
CA ASP A 134 4.67 2.61 -9.17
C ASP A 134 4.85 1.17 -9.66
N TRP A 135 4.31 0.18 -8.93
CA TRP A 135 4.26 -1.22 -9.37
C TRP A 135 3.43 -1.37 -10.64
N ILE A 136 2.23 -0.76 -10.70
CA ILE A 136 1.38 -0.78 -11.90
C ILE A 136 2.07 -0.14 -13.11
N ILE A 137 2.70 1.03 -12.91
CA ILE A 137 3.39 1.77 -13.98
C ILE A 137 4.54 0.96 -14.58
N LYS A 138 5.16 0.08 -13.79
CA LYS A 138 6.29 -0.75 -14.20
C LYS A 138 5.90 -2.10 -14.77
N LEU A 139 4.62 -2.48 -14.73
CA LEU A 139 4.18 -3.73 -15.33
C LEU A 139 4.62 -3.77 -16.81
N PRO A 140 5.28 -4.84 -17.27
CA PRO A 140 5.71 -5.00 -18.66
C PRO A 140 4.53 -5.34 -19.57
N ILE A 141 3.53 -4.47 -19.59
CA ILE A 141 2.32 -4.54 -20.41
C ILE A 141 2.30 -3.37 -21.41
N SER A 142 1.35 -3.41 -22.35
CA SER A 142 1.17 -2.31 -23.29
C SER A 142 0.94 -0.99 -22.55
N GLN A 143 1.66 0.06 -22.95
CA GLN A 143 1.58 1.41 -22.35
C GLN A 143 0.15 1.97 -22.39
N ASN A 144 -0.67 1.55 -23.37
CA ASN A 144 -2.06 1.97 -23.48
C ASN A 144 -2.97 1.37 -22.40
N LYS A 145 -2.59 0.23 -21.80
CA LYS A 145 -3.36 -0.43 -20.72
C LYS A 145 -3.06 0.15 -19.34
N ILE A 146 -1.90 0.79 -19.15
CA ILE A 146 -1.51 1.35 -17.85
C ILE A 146 -2.51 2.41 -17.35
N PRO A 147 -2.96 3.39 -18.16
CA PRO A 147 -3.97 4.36 -17.72
C PRO A 147 -5.29 3.73 -17.29
N GLU A 148 -5.76 2.71 -18.00
CA GLU A 148 -7.00 1.99 -17.69
C GLU A 148 -6.88 1.26 -16.35
N LEU A 149 -5.76 0.57 -16.15
CA LEU A 149 -5.46 -0.16 -14.92
C LEU A 149 -5.30 0.78 -13.72
N LEU A 150 -4.65 1.93 -13.90
CA LEU A 150 -4.55 2.97 -12.86
C LEU A 150 -5.93 3.52 -12.49
N LYS A 151 -6.79 3.79 -13.49
CA LYS A 151 -8.15 4.28 -13.26
C LYS A 151 -9.02 3.26 -12.51
N LEU A 152 -8.92 1.99 -12.88
CA LEU A 152 -9.60 0.89 -12.18
C LEU A 152 -9.10 0.76 -10.73
N SER A 153 -7.78 0.81 -10.56
CA SER A 153 -7.13 0.70 -9.25
C SER A 153 -7.47 1.84 -8.30
N GLU A 154 -7.70 3.05 -8.82
CA GLU A 154 -8.05 4.22 -8.02
C GLU A 154 -9.33 4.00 -7.19
N THR A 155 -10.32 3.27 -7.73
CA THR A 155 -11.54 2.94 -6.97
C THR A 155 -11.22 2.07 -5.75
N TYR A 156 -10.33 1.10 -5.89
CA TYR A 156 -9.91 0.24 -4.78
C TYR A 156 -9.05 1.00 -3.77
N TRP A 157 -8.13 1.84 -4.25
CA TRP A 157 -7.26 2.66 -3.42
C TRP A 157 -8.02 3.72 -2.61
N LEU A 158 -9.03 4.36 -3.20
CA LEU A 158 -9.91 5.28 -2.48
C LEU A 158 -10.68 4.57 -1.37
N ARG A 159 -11.23 3.38 -1.64
CA ARG A 159 -11.92 2.57 -0.62
C ARG A 159 -10.97 2.15 0.50
N PHE A 160 -9.75 1.72 0.16
CA PHE A 160 -8.70 1.42 1.11
C PHE A 160 -8.39 2.61 2.02
N ARG A 161 -8.04 3.76 1.42
CA ARG A 161 -7.70 4.98 2.17
C ARG A 161 -8.85 5.44 3.05
N TRP A 162 -10.08 5.40 2.53
CA TRP A 162 -11.28 5.74 3.29
C TRP A 162 -11.48 4.82 4.49
N HIS A 163 -11.30 3.51 4.30
CA HIS A 163 -11.36 2.54 5.39
C HIS A 163 -10.30 2.84 6.46
N MET A 164 -9.05 3.08 6.06
CA MET A 164 -7.95 3.41 6.98
C MET A 164 -8.25 4.67 7.81
N LEU A 165 -8.68 5.76 7.17
CA LEU A 165 -8.97 7.02 7.86
C LEU A 165 -10.15 6.89 8.83
N ARG A 166 -11.21 6.16 8.43
CA ARG A 166 -12.38 5.93 9.28
C ARG A 166 -12.03 5.17 10.56
N GLN A 167 -11.13 4.17 10.49
CA GLN A 167 -10.67 3.43 11.68
C GLN A 167 -9.97 4.32 12.72
N PHE A 168 -9.42 5.46 12.28
CA PHE A 168 -8.78 6.45 13.15
C PHE A 168 -9.66 7.67 13.44
N LYS A 169 -10.95 7.63 13.06
CA LYS A 169 -11.90 8.75 13.21
C LYS A 169 -11.42 10.04 12.54
N ILE A 170 -10.60 9.91 11.48
CA ILE A 170 -10.12 11.04 10.69
C ILE A 170 -11.15 11.30 9.59
N ASN A 171 -11.64 12.55 9.47
CA ASN A 171 -12.53 12.91 8.39
C ASN A 171 -11.74 13.01 7.07
N PRO A 172 -12.01 12.15 6.08
CA PRO A 172 -11.27 12.14 4.81
C PRO A 172 -11.41 13.44 4.02
N LEU A 173 -12.53 14.15 4.16
CA LEU A 173 -12.78 15.40 3.43
C LEU A 173 -11.87 16.53 3.92
N VAL A 174 -11.41 16.50 5.17
CA VAL A 174 -10.52 17.53 5.74
C VAL A 174 -9.09 17.45 5.16
N ILE A 175 -8.64 16.25 4.75
CA ILE A 175 -7.29 16.05 4.19
C ILE A 175 -7.21 16.57 2.75
N ILE A 176 -8.29 16.47 1.97
CA ILE A 176 -8.32 16.88 0.55
C ILE A 176 -8.05 18.39 0.40
N TYR A 177 -8.54 19.22 1.33
CA TYR A 177 -8.33 20.68 1.30
C TYR A 177 -6.95 21.14 1.80
N SER A 178 -6.14 20.24 2.36
CA SER A 178 -4.80 20.58 2.87
C SER A 178 -3.71 20.48 1.79
N ASN A 179 -3.94 19.69 0.73
CA ASN A 179 -2.96 19.44 -0.34
C ASN A 179 -3.13 20.35 -1.57
N THR A 180 -4.16 21.20 -1.63
CA THR A 180 -4.41 22.09 -2.78
C THR A 180 -3.79 23.49 -2.65
N ASN A 181 -3.14 23.82 -1.53
CA ASN A 181 -2.62 25.17 -1.25
C ASN A 181 -1.10 25.35 -1.45
N THR A 182 -0.42 24.46 -2.18
CA THR A 182 0.98 24.66 -2.60
C THR A 182 1.14 24.57 -4.10
N ILE A 183 0.37 25.41 -4.81
CA ILE A 183 0.81 25.92 -6.12
C ILE A 183 1.26 27.35 -5.88
N THR A 184 2.52 27.51 -5.48
CA THR A 184 3.20 28.81 -5.50
C THR A 184 3.40 29.17 -6.96
N VAL A 185 2.51 29.99 -7.50
CA VAL A 185 2.73 30.65 -8.78
C VAL A 185 3.93 31.58 -8.60
N PRO A 186 5.02 31.46 -9.38
CA PRO A 186 6.13 32.39 -9.28
C PRO A 186 5.64 33.78 -9.70
N SER A 187 5.69 34.75 -8.79
CA SER A 187 5.40 36.14 -9.13
C SER A 187 6.49 36.64 -10.07
N SER A 188 6.15 36.86 -11.33
CA SER A 188 6.99 37.59 -12.27
C SER A 188 7.13 39.04 -11.79
N SER A 189 8.25 39.34 -11.15
CA SER A 189 8.67 40.71 -10.86
C SER A 189 9.03 41.41 -12.18
N HIS A 190 8.07 42.11 -12.76
CA HIS A 190 8.34 43.20 -13.69
C HIS A 190 9.03 44.34 -12.91
N GLN A 191 10.36 44.37 -12.95
CA GLN A 191 11.08 45.63 -12.76
C GLN A 191 11.06 46.39 -14.09
N GLN A 192 10.06 47.25 -14.26
CA GLN A 192 10.24 48.49 -15.00
C GLN A 192 10.90 49.49 -14.04
N LYS A 193 12.14 49.89 -14.33
CA LYS A 193 12.64 51.20 -13.94
C LYS A 193 13.29 51.87 -15.15
N ARG A 194 12.96 53.15 -15.23
CA ARG A 194 13.23 54.16 -16.24
C ARG A 194 14.70 54.33 -16.56
#